data_AF-A0A2V8YDL3-F1
#
_entry.id   AF-A0A2V8YDL3-F1
#
_cell.length_a   1.000
_cell.length_b   1.000
_cell.length_c   1.000
_cell.angle_alpha   90.00
_cell.angle_beta   90.00
_cell.angle_gamma   90.00
#
_symmetry.space_group_name_H-M   'P 1'
#
loop_
_entity.id
_entity.type
_entity.pdbx_description
1 polymer ?
#
loop_
_entity_poly.entity_id
_entity_poly.type
_entity_poly.pdbx_seq_one_letter_code
_entity_poly.pdbx_strand_id
1 'polypeptide(L)'
;MEWKNPPADSIKLWSEGGCGVWVSDAWGPAVPYPPVDHRNGNFNHGYVRLKGNPGAVSRIPEVQGWPEFEGFLDGVNADSTPVESVGCEKGFFPGDTEGAPPIKLGSYVDVIFTEAALNDRPENHLLLASRLANAIEDCEKSWADVSF
;
A
#
# COMPACT_ATOMS: atom_id res chain seq x y z
N MET A 1 21.74 18.10 -22.71
CA MET A 1 21.55 16.93 -21.83
C MET A 1 20.18 16.38 -22.20
N GLU A 2 20.11 15.28 -22.94
CA GLU A 2 18.81 14.69 -23.30
C GLU A 2 18.19 14.09 -22.05
N TRP A 3 17.04 14.64 -21.64
CA TRP A 3 16.20 14.05 -20.62
C TRP A 3 15.61 12.77 -21.20
N LYS A 4 16.16 11.62 -20.81
CA LYS A 4 15.55 10.33 -21.15
C LYS A 4 14.21 10.26 -20.41
N ASN A 5 13.14 9.90 -21.14
CA ASN A 5 11.86 9.62 -20.52
C ASN A 5 12.06 8.63 -19.35
N PRO A 6 11.30 8.80 -18.25
CA PRO A 6 11.30 7.81 -17.20
C PRO A 6 10.95 6.42 -17.77
N PRO A 7 11.51 5.34 -17.20
CA PRO A 7 11.24 3.99 -17.66
C PRO A 7 9.75 3.68 -17.56
N ALA A 8 9.21 2.97 -18.56
CA ALA A 8 7.80 2.62 -18.64
C ALA A 8 7.36 1.60 -17.57
N ASP A 9 8.31 0.85 -17.02
CA ASP A 9 8.12 -0.15 -15.97
C ASP A 9 8.81 0.30 -14.69
N SER A 10 8.34 -0.22 -13.56
CA SER A 10 8.96 0.03 -12.27
C SER A 10 10.42 -0.46 -12.23
N ILE A 11 11.31 0.36 -11.67
CA ILE A 11 12.71 0.03 -11.45
C ILE A 11 12.81 -0.78 -10.15
N LYS A 12 13.29 -2.02 -10.24
CA LYS A 12 13.61 -2.84 -9.06
C LYS A 12 14.87 -2.32 -8.38
N LEU A 13 14.76 -1.92 -7.10
CA LEU A 13 15.90 -1.51 -6.27
C LEU A 13 16.50 -2.68 -5.50
N TRP A 14 15.64 -3.54 -4.93
CA TRP A 14 16.03 -4.69 -4.13
C TRP A 14 14.94 -5.77 -4.15
N SER A 15 15.32 -7.03 -3.99
CA SER A 15 14.38 -8.15 -3.80
C SER A 15 15.10 -9.33 -3.16
N GLU A 16 14.54 -9.89 -2.10
CA GLU A 16 15.01 -11.10 -1.42
C GLU A 16 13.81 -11.86 -0.84
N GLY A 17 13.79 -13.18 -0.98
CA GLY A 17 12.64 -13.98 -0.57
C GLY A 17 11.36 -13.58 -1.31
N GLY A 18 10.26 -13.42 -0.56
CA GLY A 18 8.97 -12.90 -1.03
C GLY A 18 8.85 -11.37 -0.97
N CYS A 19 9.92 -10.66 -0.61
CA CYS A 19 9.94 -9.23 -0.39
C CYS A 19 10.73 -8.47 -1.47
N GLY A 20 10.40 -7.20 -1.69
CA GLY A 20 11.20 -6.34 -2.57
C GLY A 20 10.78 -4.88 -2.54
N VAL A 21 11.63 -4.04 -3.14
CA VAL A 21 11.43 -2.60 -3.29
C VAL A 21 11.57 -2.23 -4.76
N TRP A 22 10.56 -1.53 -5.27
CA TRP A 22 10.52 -0.99 -6.62
C TRP A 22 10.21 0.52 -6.58
N VAL A 23 10.66 1.26 -7.58
CA VAL A 23 10.35 2.68 -7.79
C VAL A 23 9.63 2.84 -9.13
N SER A 24 8.57 3.62 -9.15
CA SER A 24 7.76 3.91 -10.33
C SER A 24 7.44 5.41 -10.37
N ASP A 25 7.26 5.97 -11.56
CA ASP A 25 6.73 7.32 -11.77
C ASP A 25 5.21 7.31 -12.04
N ALA A 26 4.61 6.13 -12.18
CA ALA A 26 3.16 5.95 -12.20
C ALA A 26 2.61 5.97 -10.76
N TRP A 27 1.58 6.79 -10.54
CA TRP A 27 0.89 6.90 -9.25
C TRP A 27 -0.63 6.84 -9.42
N GLY A 28 -1.33 6.58 -8.31
CA GLY A 28 -2.79 6.43 -8.25
C GLY A 28 -3.57 7.73 -8.52
N PRO A 29 -4.90 7.72 -8.29
CA PRO A 29 -5.73 8.90 -8.51
C PRO A 29 -5.33 10.06 -7.58
N ALA A 30 -5.57 11.30 -8.03
CA ALA A 30 -5.38 12.47 -7.19
C ALA A 30 -6.26 12.40 -5.93
N VAL A 31 -5.65 12.65 -4.78
CA VAL A 31 -6.32 12.64 -3.47
C VAL A 31 -6.83 14.06 -3.15
N PRO A 32 -8.08 14.23 -2.69
CA PRO A 32 -9.10 13.20 -2.45
C PRO A 32 -9.79 12.73 -3.74
N TYR A 33 -10.10 11.43 -3.83
CA TYR A 33 -10.86 10.85 -4.94
C TYR A 33 -12.26 10.41 -4.51
N PRO A 34 -13.28 10.52 -5.39
CA PRO A 34 -14.66 10.10 -5.08
C PRO A 34 -14.81 8.57 -5.13
N PRO A 35 -15.90 8.02 -4.56
CA PRO A 35 -16.25 6.62 -4.78
C PRO A 35 -16.56 6.36 -6.26
N VAL A 36 -16.19 5.16 -6.74
CA VAL A 36 -16.37 4.74 -8.14
C VAL A 36 -16.91 3.32 -8.18
N ASP A 37 -18.07 3.15 -8.81
CA ASP A 37 -18.62 1.84 -9.19
C ASP A 37 -18.07 1.43 -10.56
N HIS A 38 -17.25 0.37 -10.59
CA HIS A 38 -16.64 -0.14 -11.82
C HIS A 38 -17.58 -1.04 -12.64
N ARG A 39 -18.81 -1.29 -12.17
CA ARG A 39 -19.85 -2.09 -12.83
C ARG A 39 -19.48 -3.55 -13.12
N ASN A 40 -18.42 -4.04 -12.50
CA ASN A 40 -17.91 -5.42 -12.63
C ASN A 40 -17.87 -6.14 -11.27
N GLY A 41 -18.59 -5.61 -10.26
CA GLY A 41 -18.56 -6.11 -8.89
C GLY A 41 -17.44 -5.51 -8.04
N ASN A 42 -16.52 -4.74 -8.63
CA ASN A 42 -15.55 -3.96 -7.87
C ASN A 42 -16.10 -2.54 -7.59
N PHE A 43 -15.95 -2.08 -6.34
CA PHE A 43 -16.43 -0.79 -5.88
C PHE A 43 -15.34 -0.11 -5.06
N ASN A 44 -14.86 1.04 -5.54
CA ASN A 44 -13.97 1.90 -4.78
C ASN A 44 -14.81 2.80 -3.86
N HIS A 45 -14.60 2.73 -2.55
CA HIS A 45 -15.40 3.46 -1.55
C HIS A 45 -15.03 4.96 -1.40
N GLY A 46 -14.09 5.45 -2.20
CA GLY A 46 -13.62 6.83 -2.18
C GLY A 46 -12.61 7.09 -1.07
N TYR A 47 -11.94 8.24 -1.15
CA TYR A 47 -10.97 8.64 -0.14
C TYR A 47 -11.66 9.04 1.17
N VAL A 48 -11.18 8.48 2.27
CA VAL A 48 -11.52 8.89 3.63
C VAL A 48 -10.23 9.24 4.36
N ARG A 49 -10.14 10.47 4.88
CA ARG A 49 -9.01 10.87 5.72
C ARG A 49 -9.07 10.14 7.06
N LEU A 50 -8.05 9.32 7.34
CA LEU A 50 -7.93 8.52 8.57
C LEU A 50 -7.10 9.25 9.63
N LYS A 51 -6.02 9.91 9.21
CA LYS A 51 -5.16 10.68 10.11
C LYS A 51 -5.90 11.83 10.78
N GLY A 52 -5.80 11.90 12.11
CA GLY A 52 -6.57 12.83 12.94
C GLY A 52 -8.07 12.51 13.07
N ASN A 53 -8.52 11.31 12.64
CA ASN A 53 -9.92 10.88 12.66
C ASN A 53 -10.07 9.51 13.35
N PRO A 54 -10.03 9.47 14.70
CA PRO A 54 -10.12 8.23 15.45
C PRO A 54 -11.37 7.41 15.11
N GLY A 55 -11.20 6.10 14.91
CA GLY A 55 -12.30 5.19 14.55
C GLY A 55 -12.75 5.30 13.09
N ALA A 56 -12.05 6.04 12.23
CA ALA A 56 -12.31 6.02 10.80
C ALA A 56 -11.94 4.70 10.13
N VAL A 57 -10.87 4.04 10.61
CA VAL A 57 -10.36 2.78 10.05
C VAL A 57 -11.41 1.67 10.09
N SER A 58 -12.10 1.49 11.22
CA SER A 58 -13.12 0.45 11.38
C SER A 58 -14.37 0.64 10.50
N ARG A 59 -14.49 1.79 9.84
CA ARG A 59 -15.57 2.10 8.89
C ARG A 59 -15.20 1.78 7.44
N ILE A 60 -13.94 1.42 7.16
CA ILE A 60 -13.47 1.10 5.81
C ILE A 60 -13.87 -0.33 5.45
N PRO A 61 -14.73 -0.55 4.44
CA PRO A 61 -15.17 -1.88 4.03
C PRO A 61 -13.99 -2.81 3.66
N GLU A 62 -12.98 -2.25 3.02
CA GLU A 62 -11.74 -2.92 2.58
C GLU A 62 -10.91 -3.45 3.76
N VAL A 63 -11.21 -3.08 5.01
CA VAL A 63 -10.44 -3.50 6.19
C VAL A 63 -11.23 -4.43 7.12
N GLN A 64 -12.56 -4.37 7.07
CA GLN A 64 -13.44 -5.13 7.96
C GLN A 64 -13.12 -6.62 8.03
N GLY A 65 -13.03 -7.14 9.26
CA GLY A 65 -12.78 -8.55 9.54
C GLY A 65 -11.31 -8.92 9.72
N TRP A 66 -10.38 -7.97 9.54
CA TRP A 66 -8.94 -8.15 9.74
C TRP A 66 -8.38 -7.14 10.76
N PRO A 67 -8.39 -7.48 12.06
CA PRO A 67 -7.97 -6.55 13.11
C PRO A 67 -6.49 -6.15 13.01
N GLU A 68 -5.64 -7.02 12.47
CA GLU A 68 -4.23 -6.71 12.21
C GLU A 68 -4.09 -5.63 11.13
N PHE A 69 -4.95 -5.65 10.12
CA PHE A 69 -4.96 -4.65 9.06
C PHE A 69 -5.52 -3.31 9.56
N GLU A 70 -6.54 -3.35 10.43
CA GLU A 70 -7.01 -2.17 11.16
C GLU A 70 -5.89 -1.54 12.00
N GLY A 71 -5.20 -2.36 12.82
CA GLY A 71 -4.10 -1.90 13.65
C GLY A 71 -2.92 -1.32 12.86
N PHE A 72 -2.61 -1.91 11.69
CA PHE A 72 -1.62 -1.36 10.78
C PHE A 72 -2.01 0.04 10.28
N LEU A 73 -3.25 0.21 9.82
CA LEU A 73 -3.74 1.50 9.33
C LEU A 73 -3.81 2.55 10.43
N ASP A 74 -4.21 2.18 11.66
CA ASP A 74 -4.14 3.07 12.82
C ASP A 74 -2.69 3.53 13.09
N GLY A 75 -1.73 2.61 13.00
CA GLY A 75 -0.30 2.91 13.17
C GLY A 75 0.25 3.85 12.10
N VAL A 76 -0.03 3.57 10.81
CA VAL A 76 0.39 4.43 9.68
C VAL A 76 -0.18 5.84 9.83
N ASN A 77 -1.44 5.96 10.22
CA ASN A 77 -2.16 7.22 10.32
C ASN A 77 -2.03 7.90 11.69
N ALA A 78 -1.22 7.38 12.61
CA ALA A 78 -1.00 8.02 13.90
C ALA A 78 -0.39 9.42 13.75
N ASP A 79 -0.75 10.34 14.65
CA ASP A 79 -0.27 11.74 14.62
C ASP A 79 1.26 11.85 14.69
N SER A 80 1.92 10.84 15.26
CA SER A 80 3.38 10.76 15.40
C SER A 80 4.14 10.43 14.10
N THR A 81 3.45 9.96 13.05
CA THR A 81 4.09 9.62 11.78
C THR A 81 4.10 10.83 10.83
N PRO A 82 5.03 10.91 9.86
CA PRO A 82 4.99 11.95 8.83
C PRO A 82 4.11 11.58 7.62
N VAL A 83 3.47 10.41 7.67
CA VAL A 83 2.76 9.80 6.55
C VAL A 83 1.27 9.59 6.86
N GLU A 84 0.48 9.33 5.83
CA GLU A 84 -0.90 8.87 5.94
C GLU A 84 -1.24 7.89 4.81
N SER A 85 -2.19 7.00 5.05
CA SER A 85 -2.68 6.11 4.00
C SER A 85 -3.73 6.81 3.16
N VAL A 86 -3.68 6.59 1.85
CA VAL A 86 -4.64 7.18 0.90
C VAL A 86 -5.43 6.16 0.12
N GLY A 87 -5.05 4.88 0.18
CA GLY A 87 -5.73 3.77 -0.45
C GLY A 87 -5.37 2.46 0.24
N CYS A 88 -6.29 1.49 0.21
CA CYS A 88 -6.04 0.16 0.71
C CYS A 88 -7.00 -0.84 0.07
N GLU A 89 -6.62 -2.10 0.04
CA GLU A 89 -7.50 -3.21 -0.36
C GLU A 89 -7.12 -4.47 0.42
N LYS A 90 -8.09 -5.36 0.59
CA LYS A 90 -7.83 -6.76 0.89
C LYS A 90 -8.66 -7.63 -0.04
N GLY A 91 -8.05 -8.65 -0.61
CA GLY A 91 -8.78 -9.43 -1.59
C GLY A 91 -8.10 -10.70 -2.02
N PHE A 92 -8.85 -11.42 -2.83
CA PHE A 92 -8.38 -12.58 -3.56
C PHE A 92 -7.85 -12.12 -4.91
N PHE A 93 -6.55 -12.32 -5.13
CA PHE A 93 -5.85 -11.99 -6.35
C PHE A 93 -5.58 -13.27 -7.16
N PRO A 94 -5.60 -13.22 -8.51
CA PRO A 94 -5.22 -14.36 -9.32
C PRO A 94 -3.79 -14.81 -9.04
N GLY A 95 -3.57 -16.12 -9.04
CA GLY A 95 -2.23 -16.69 -9.12
C GLY A 95 -1.63 -16.40 -10.50
N ASP A 96 -0.49 -15.73 -10.53
CA ASP A 96 0.18 -15.20 -11.72
C ASP A 96 1.44 -15.99 -12.11
N THR A 97 1.72 -17.11 -11.42
CA THR A 97 2.92 -17.93 -11.63
C THR A 97 2.55 -19.39 -11.82
N GLU A 98 3.19 -20.06 -12.79
CA GLU A 98 3.03 -21.50 -13.01
C GLU A 98 3.42 -22.28 -11.73
N GLY A 99 2.51 -23.14 -11.26
CA GLY A 99 2.70 -23.90 -10.02
C GLY A 99 2.28 -23.19 -8.72
N ALA A 100 1.90 -21.91 -8.77
CA ALA A 100 1.31 -21.23 -7.61
C ALA A 100 -0.19 -21.57 -7.44
N PRO A 101 -0.76 -21.41 -6.23
CA PRO A 101 -2.19 -21.49 -6.03
C PRO A 101 -2.94 -20.56 -7.00
N PRO A 102 -4.10 -20.99 -7.56
CA PRO A 102 -4.83 -20.21 -8.57
C PRO A 102 -5.40 -18.90 -8.01
N ILE A 103 -5.49 -18.79 -6.68
CA ILE A 103 -5.95 -17.61 -5.96
C ILE A 103 -4.99 -17.38 -4.79
N LYS A 104 -4.53 -16.14 -4.64
CA LYS A 104 -3.74 -15.65 -3.51
C LYS A 104 -4.59 -14.71 -2.68
N LEU A 105 -4.42 -14.74 -1.37
CA LEU A 105 -4.96 -13.71 -0.49
C LEU A 105 -3.90 -12.63 -0.31
N GLY A 106 -4.27 -11.36 -0.45
CA GLY A 106 -3.34 -10.24 -0.33
C GLY A 106 -3.99 -8.98 0.19
N SER A 107 -3.14 -7.99 0.47
CA SER A 107 -3.56 -6.62 0.74
C SER A 107 -2.54 -5.63 0.17
N TYR A 108 -2.97 -4.39 -0.03
CA TYR A 108 -2.07 -3.27 -0.28
C TYR A 108 -2.48 -2.05 0.55
N VAL A 109 -1.52 -1.15 0.79
CA VAL A 109 -1.77 0.18 1.35
C VAL A 109 -0.92 1.19 0.59
N ASP A 110 -1.57 2.21 0.04
CA ASP A 110 -0.92 3.36 -0.55
C ASP A 110 -0.66 4.40 0.54
N VAL A 111 0.58 4.88 0.62
CA VAL A 111 1.03 5.81 1.66
C VAL A 111 1.67 7.04 1.01
N ILE A 112 1.32 8.22 1.52
CA ILE A 112 1.93 9.50 1.12
C ILE A 112 2.52 10.20 2.35
N PHE A 113 3.37 11.19 2.12
CA PHE A 113 3.67 12.16 3.17
C PHE A 113 2.46 13.08 3.39
N THR A 114 2.09 13.32 4.65
CA THR A 114 1.01 14.25 5.02
C THR A 114 1.32 15.68 4.55
N GLU A 115 2.59 16.08 4.60
CA GLU A 115 3.04 17.34 4.02
C GLU A 115 3.29 17.19 2.53
N ALA A 116 2.46 17.83 1.70
CA ALA A 116 2.51 17.71 0.24
C ALA A 116 3.92 17.96 -0.35
N ALA A 117 4.64 18.96 0.14
CA ALA A 117 5.98 19.31 -0.34
C ALA A 117 7.04 18.22 -0.12
N LEU A 118 6.79 17.27 0.78
CA LEU A 118 7.67 16.11 0.96
C LEU A 118 7.46 15.06 -0.13
N ASN A 119 6.28 15.02 -0.77
CA ASN A 119 6.01 14.14 -1.90
C ASN A 119 6.68 14.62 -3.20
N ASP A 120 7.10 15.89 -3.29
CA ASP A 120 7.80 16.40 -4.48
C ASP A 120 9.29 16.01 -4.54
N ARG A 121 9.80 15.30 -3.50
CA ARG A 121 11.21 14.92 -3.37
C ARG A 121 11.37 13.41 -3.45
N PRO A 122 11.93 12.86 -4.57
CA PRO A 122 12.13 11.43 -4.73
C PRO A 122 12.95 10.78 -3.60
N GLU A 123 13.90 11.52 -3.02
CA GLU A 123 14.76 11.05 -1.94
C GLU A 123 13.97 10.72 -0.67
N ASN A 124 12.87 11.43 -0.40
CA ASN A 124 12.01 11.16 0.73
C ASN A 124 11.31 9.80 0.57
N HIS A 125 10.89 9.45 -0.65
CA HIS A 125 10.28 8.15 -0.95
C HIS A 125 11.29 7.01 -0.81
N LEU A 126 12.53 7.20 -1.26
CA LEU A 126 13.60 6.23 -1.04
C LEU A 126 13.89 6.01 0.45
N LEU A 127 13.91 7.09 1.24
CA LEU A 127 14.08 6.99 2.69
C LEU A 127 12.91 6.25 3.34
N LEU A 128 11.67 6.55 2.94
CA LEU A 128 10.48 5.83 3.43
C LEU A 128 10.55 4.35 3.07
N ALA A 129 10.86 4.03 1.81
CA ALA A 129 11.02 2.66 1.33
C ALA A 129 12.11 1.91 2.10
N SER A 130 13.25 2.53 2.40
CA SER A 130 14.30 1.90 3.21
C SER A 130 13.86 1.59 4.65
N ARG A 131 13.00 2.43 5.24
CA ARG A 131 12.46 2.20 6.58
C ARG A 131 11.42 1.08 6.57
N LEU A 132 10.59 1.04 5.53
CA LEU A 132 9.61 -0.02 5.33
C LEU A 132 10.30 -1.36 5.05
N ALA A 133 11.36 -1.38 4.23
CA ALA A 133 12.15 -2.58 3.95
C ALA A 133 12.66 -3.25 5.23
N ASN A 134 13.17 -2.47 6.18
CA ASN A 134 13.60 -2.99 7.49
C ASN A 134 12.41 -3.48 8.34
N ALA A 135 11.22 -2.88 8.18
CA ALA A 135 10.04 -3.27 8.94
C ALA A 135 9.38 -4.55 8.41
N ILE A 136 9.60 -4.89 7.13
CA ILE A 136 9.06 -6.11 6.50
C ILE A 136 10.04 -7.29 6.50
N GLU A 137 11.28 -7.07 6.95
CA GLU A 137 12.25 -8.14 7.14
C GLU A 137 11.65 -9.23 8.04
N ASP A 138 11.76 -10.50 7.62
CA ASP A 138 11.18 -11.67 8.29
C ASP A 138 9.64 -11.74 8.38
N CYS A 139 8.87 -10.77 7.88
CA CYS A 139 7.40 -10.82 7.92
C CYS A 139 6.83 -12.06 7.21
N GLU A 140 7.47 -12.53 6.14
CA GLU A 140 7.11 -13.74 5.41
C GLU A 140 7.14 -15.03 6.26
N LYS A 141 7.93 -15.05 7.35
CA LYS A 141 7.96 -16.15 8.31
C LYS A 141 6.76 -16.15 9.25
N SER A 142 6.13 -14.99 9.44
CA SER A 142 5.00 -14.80 10.37
C SER A 142 3.62 -14.99 9.72
N TRP A 143 3.50 -14.74 8.40
CA TRP A 143 2.22 -14.87 7.69
C TRP A 143 2.00 -16.27 7.11
N ALA A 144 3.04 -17.11 7.09
CA ALA A 144 2.94 -18.50 6.64
C ALA A 144 2.34 -19.45 7.69
N ASP A 145 2.17 -19.00 8.94
CA ASP A 145 1.64 -19.81 10.05
C ASP A 145 0.15 -19.52 10.28
N VAL A 146 -0.67 -19.74 9.25
CA VAL A 146 -2.12 -19.72 9.38
C VAL A 146 -2.57 -21.15 9.69
N SER A 147 -2.66 -21.50 10.98
CA SER A 147 -3.23 -22.77 11.41
C SER A 147 -4.76 -22.73 11.24
N PHE A 148 -5.30 -23.66 10.44
CA PHE A 148 -6.74 -23.93 10.35
C PHE A 148 -7.26 -24.71 11.56
#